data_AF-A0AAU5V0K7-F1
#
_entry.id   AF-A0AAU5V0K7-F1
#
_cell.length_a   1.000
_cell.length_b   1.000
_cell.length_c   1.000
_cell.angle_alpha   90.00
_cell.angle_beta   90.00
_cell.angle_gamma   90.00
#
_symmetry.space_group_name_H-M   'P 1'
#
loop_
_entity.id
_entity.type
_entity.pdbx_description
1 polymer ?
#
loop_
_entity_poly.entity_id
_entity_poly.type
_entity_poly.pdbx_seq_one_letter_code
_entity_poly.pdbx_strand_id
1 'polypeptide(L)'
;MTSCTDPSSPGTRPSLWRHRAWSDVTEYRVPSTRSRTSEVVLGCLRSVSVAGADLFGARHAAFEDEARALPDELAAGGSLVEETVFTVLLARRPGGAQ
;
A
#
# COMPACT_ATOMS: atom_id res chain seq x y z
N MET A 1 24.30 -6.24 -23.46
CA MET A 1 23.07 -5.50 -23.83
C MET A 1 21.92 -6.21 -23.13
N THR A 2 21.68 -5.83 -21.89
CA THR A 2 20.78 -6.53 -20.97
C THR A 2 19.36 -6.02 -21.24
N SER A 3 18.49 -6.87 -21.79
CA SER A 3 17.11 -6.46 -22.09
C SER A 3 16.37 -6.21 -20.78
N CYS A 4 15.96 -4.97 -20.55
CA CYS A 4 15.02 -4.60 -19.51
C CYS A 4 13.70 -5.32 -19.75
N THR A 5 13.29 -6.15 -18.81
CA THR A 5 11.96 -6.78 -18.80
C THR A 5 10.91 -5.70 -18.56
N ASP A 6 9.90 -5.68 -19.42
CA ASP A 6 8.75 -4.77 -19.40
C ASP A 6 7.92 -4.91 -18.09
N PRO A 7 7.70 -3.83 -17.33
CA PRO A 7 6.89 -3.86 -16.11
C PRO A 7 5.37 -4.00 -16.35
N SER A 8 4.91 -4.11 -17.60
CA SER A 8 3.48 -4.18 -17.96
C SER A 8 2.89 -5.60 -17.95
N SER A 9 3.68 -6.63 -17.65
CA SER A 9 3.12 -7.97 -17.47
C SER A 9 2.30 -8.04 -16.17
N PRO A 10 0.98 -8.33 -16.22
CA PRO A 10 0.20 -8.56 -15.02
C PRO A 10 0.76 -9.81 -14.36
N GLY A 11 1.61 -9.60 -13.35
CA GLY A 11 2.16 -10.65 -12.52
C GLY A 11 1.00 -11.44 -11.92
N THR A 12 0.69 -12.57 -12.54
CA THR A 12 -0.21 -13.56 -12.00
C THR A 12 0.47 -14.08 -10.74
N ARG A 13 0.18 -13.49 -9.58
CA ARG A 13 0.53 -14.10 -8.29
C ARG A 13 -0.40 -15.30 -8.15
N PRO A 14 0.07 -16.55 -8.29
CA PRO A 14 -0.82 -17.70 -8.22
C PRO A 14 -1.30 -17.86 -6.78
N SER A 15 -2.61 -17.67 -6.59
CA SER A 15 -3.49 -18.21 -5.54
C SER A 15 -2.82 -18.84 -4.29
N LEU A 16 -2.49 -18.01 -3.29
CA LEU A 16 -2.34 -18.48 -1.89
C LEU A 16 -3.70 -18.73 -1.20
N TRP A 17 -4.83 -18.44 -1.87
CA TRP A 17 -6.19 -18.61 -1.32
C TRP A 17 -6.75 -20.03 -1.41
N ARG A 18 -5.93 -21.04 -1.78
CA ARG A 18 -6.33 -22.45 -1.81
C ARG A 18 -6.44 -23.07 -0.40
N HIS A 19 -7.27 -22.49 0.46
CA HIS A 19 -7.99 -23.30 1.43
C HIS A 19 -9.36 -23.60 0.83
N ARG A 20 -9.71 -24.89 0.75
CA ARG A 20 -10.94 -25.48 0.18
C ARG A 20 -12.27 -24.96 0.79
N ALA A 21 -12.24 -23.86 1.53
CA ALA A 21 -13.35 -23.28 2.29
C ALA A 21 -14.10 -22.16 1.53
N TRP A 22 -13.64 -21.76 0.34
CA TRP A 22 -14.27 -20.69 -0.44
C TRP A 22 -14.41 -21.09 -1.92
N SER A 23 -15.58 -20.83 -2.51
CA SER A 23 -15.95 -21.05 -3.91
C SER A 23 -16.42 -19.75 -4.57
N ASP A 24 -16.61 -19.75 -5.89
CA ASP A 24 -17.12 -18.60 -6.66
C ASP A 24 -16.35 -17.30 -6.41
N VAL A 25 -15.02 -17.37 -6.53
CA VAL A 25 -14.16 -16.20 -6.32
C VAL A 25 -14.25 -15.28 -7.54
N THR A 26 -14.66 -14.04 -7.32
CA THR A 26 -14.61 -12.94 -8.30
C THR A 26 -13.58 -11.91 -7.85
N GLU A 27 -12.68 -11.55 -8.75
CA GLU A 27 -11.66 -10.52 -8.53
C GLU A 27 -12.08 -9.19 -9.15
N TYR A 28 -11.92 -8.11 -8.39
CA TYR A 28 -12.11 -6.74 -8.85
C TYR A 28 -10.83 -5.93 -8.61
N ARG A 29 -10.42 -5.18 -9.63
CA ARG A 29 -9.38 -4.16 -9.49
C ARG A 29 -10.03 -2.80 -9.35
N VAL A 30 -9.79 -2.14 -8.24
CA VAL A 30 -10.35 -0.82 -7.92
C VAL A 30 -9.20 0.18 -7.82
N PRO A 31 -8.96 0.99 -8.87
CA PRO A 31 -8.01 2.09 -8.78
C PRO A 31 -8.55 3.18 -7.84
N SER A 32 -7.66 3.81 -7.10
CA SER A 32 -7.96 4.94 -6.23
C SER A 32 -6.84 5.96 -6.32
N THR A 33 -7.22 7.23 -6.40
CA THR A 33 -6.30 8.36 -6.36
C THR A 33 -6.69 9.24 -5.18
N ARG A 34 -5.72 9.64 -4.36
CA ARG A 34 -5.95 10.56 -3.25
C ARG A 34 -4.83 11.57 -3.10
N SER A 35 -5.18 12.80 -2.75
CA SER A 35 -4.25 13.83 -2.33
C SER A 35 -3.85 13.58 -0.86
N ARG A 36 -2.54 13.56 -0.57
CA ARG A 36 -2.00 13.51 0.80
C ARG A 36 -1.18 14.76 1.09
N THR A 37 -1.40 15.35 2.25
CA THR A 37 -0.46 16.32 2.82
C THR A 37 0.67 15.58 3.54
N SER A 38 1.81 16.24 3.75
CA SER A 38 2.94 15.70 4.50
C SER A 38 2.56 15.26 5.92
N GLU A 39 1.66 15.99 6.57
CA GLU A 39 1.11 15.62 7.88
C GLU A 39 0.34 14.30 7.84
N VAL A 40 -0.46 14.07 6.79
CA VAL A 40 -1.20 12.82 6.60
C VAL A 40 -0.26 11.65 6.29
N VAL A 41 0.83 11.89 5.54
CA VAL A 41 1.86 10.87 5.28
C VAL A 41 2.58 10.49 6.58
N LEU A 42 3.01 11.46 7.37
CA LEU A 42 3.64 11.23 8.68
C LEU A 42 2.70 10.49 9.64
N GLY A 43 1.43 10.91 9.71
CA GLY A 43 0.42 10.23 10.53
C GLY A 43 0.26 8.75 10.12
N CYS A 44 0.27 8.47 8.81
CA CYS A 44 0.26 7.11 8.28
C CYS A 44 1.51 6.33 8.74
N LEU A 45 2.71 6.90 8.58
CA LEU A 45 3.96 6.27 9.01
C LEU A 45 3.92 5.91 10.51
N ARG A 46 3.51 6.84 11.37
CA ARG A 46 3.37 6.60 12.81
C ARG A 46 2.38 5.49 13.15
N SER A 47 1.31 5.35 12.36
CA SER A 47 0.30 4.30 12.57
C SER A 47 0.77 2.90 12.15
N VAL A 48 1.78 2.81 11.27
CA VAL A 48 2.36 1.53 10.87
C VAL A 48 3.57 1.25 11.76
N SER A 49 3.61 0.03 12.33
CA SER A 49 4.64 -0.36 13.32
C SER A 49 6.08 -0.18 12.84
N VAL A 50 6.30 -0.07 11.52
CA VAL A 50 7.61 0.12 10.89
C VAL A 50 8.23 1.50 11.11
N ALA A 51 7.47 2.48 11.62
CA ALA A 51 8.00 3.77 12.07
C ALA A 51 8.03 3.92 13.61
N GLY A 52 7.88 2.82 14.35
CA GLY A 52 7.88 2.84 15.81
C GLY A 52 9.18 3.39 16.38
N ALA A 53 9.11 4.25 17.40
CA ALA A 53 10.29 4.89 17.99
C ALA A 53 11.33 3.89 18.50
N ASP A 54 10.89 2.71 18.94
CA ASP A 54 11.71 1.58 19.36
C ASP A 54 12.57 0.99 18.23
N LEU A 55 12.16 1.15 16.97
CA LEU A 55 12.94 0.71 15.80
C LEU A 55 14.08 1.66 15.44
N PHE A 56 14.02 2.92 15.88
CA PHE A 56 14.99 3.96 15.51
C PHE A 56 15.87 4.43 16.66
N GLY A 57 15.48 4.16 17.91
CA GLY A 57 16.23 4.59 19.10
C GLY A 57 16.51 6.09 19.07
N ALA A 58 17.77 6.48 19.30
CA ALA A 58 18.19 7.89 19.29
C ALA A 58 18.00 8.59 17.93
N ARG A 59 17.87 7.85 16.82
CA ARG A 59 17.68 8.42 15.47
C ARG A 59 16.23 8.79 15.16
N HIS A 60 15.28 8.43 16.01
CA HIS A 60 13.86 8.63 15.73
C HIS A 60 13.50 10.09 15.42
N ALA A 61 14.07 11.04 16.15
CA ALA A 61 13.83 12.47 15.93
C ALA A 61 14.33 12.92 14.54
N ALA A 62 15.55 12.53 14.15
CA ALA A 62 16.09 12.85 12.84
C ALA A 62 15.28 12.19 11.71
N PHE A 63 14.82 10.95 11.92
CA PHE A 63 13.92 10.28 10.98
C PHE A 63 12.60 11.03 10.80
N GLU A 64 11.98 11.49 11.89
CA GLU A 64 10.72 12.26 11.84
C GLU A 64 10.89 13.60 11.10
N ASP A 65 12.04 14.26 11.26
CA ASP A 65 12.36 15.49 10.54
C ASP A 65 12.56 15.23 9.04
N GLU A 66 13.33 14.19 8.67
CA GLU A 66 13.54 13.78 7.28
C GLU A 66 12.24 13.31 6.62
N ALA A 67 11.42 12.53 7.34
CA ALA A 67 10.13 12.02 6.89
C ALA A 67 9.07 13.12 6.73
N ARG A 68 9.29 14.30 7.33
CA ARG A 68 8.49 15.51 7.08
C ARG A 68 9.00 16.28 5.87
N ALA A 69 10.30 16.54 5.82
CA ALA A 69 10.93 17.39 4.81
C ALA A 69 10.75 16.82 3.40
N LEU A 70 10.94 15.50 3.23
CA LEU A 70 10.89 14.87 1.91
C LEU A 70 9.50 15.00 1.24
N PRO A 71 8.37 14.69 1.91
CA PRO A 71 7.05 14.97 1.36
C PRO A 71 6.80 16.43 1.00
N ASP A 72 7.25 17.37 1.84
CA ASP A 72 7.08 18.80 1.60
C ASP A 72 7.82 19.26 0.34
N GLU A 73 9.06 18.80 0.16
CA GLU A 73 9.86 19.05 -1.04
C GLU A 73 9.20 18.50 -2.31
N LEU A 74 8.75 17.24 -2.25
CA LEU A 74 8.12 16.56 -3.39
C LEU A 74 6.75 17.14 -3.74
N ALA A 75 6.02 17.64 -2.75
CA ALA A 75 4.74 18.30 -2.96
C ALA A 75 4.87 19.71 -3.57
N ALA A 76 6.07 20.29 -3.59
CA ALA A 76 6.35 21.64 -4.09
C ALA A 76 5.37 22.71 -3.56
N GLY A 77 4.99 22.61 -2.28
CA GLY A 77 4.02 23.51 -1.63
C GLY A 77 2.55 23.13 -1.85
N GLY A 78 2.26 22.00 -2.48
CA GLY A 78 0.92 21.44 -2.69
C GLY A 78 0.69 20.17 -1.88
N SER A 79 0.23 19.12 -2.57
CA SER A 79 -0.05 17.81 -1.97
C SER A 79 0.54 16.70 -2.82
N LEU A 80 0.96 15.61 -2.19
CA LEU A 80 1.36 14.40 -2.90
C LEU A 80 0.13 13.69 -3.47
N VAL A 81 0.25 13.22 -4.70
CA VAL A 81 -0.76 12.35 -5.31
C VAL A 81 -0.36 10.91 -5.02
N GLU A 82 -1.22 10.20 -4.30
CA GLU A 82 -1.09 8.78 -4.07
C GLU A 82 -2.03 8.02 -4.98
N GLU A 83 -1.47 7.14 -5.80
CA GLU A 83 -2.20 6.22 -6.66
C GLU A 83 -2.08 4.81 -6.12
N THR A 84 -3.20 4.12 -5.97
CA THR A 84 -3.25 2.76 -5.44
C THR A 84 -4.26 1.94 -6.23
N VAL A 85 -3.98 0.65 -6.41
CA VAL A 85 -4.93 -0.30 -6.97
C VAL A 85 -5.24 -1.35 -5.91
N PHE A 86 -6.47 -1.36 -5.42
CA PHE A 86 -6.96 -2.41 -4.55
C PHE A 86 -7.37 -3.62 -5.37
N THR A 87 -6.86 -4.79 -5.01
CA THR A 87 -7.39 -6.07 -5.50
C THR A 87 -8.40 -6.57 -4.47
N VAL A 88 -9.68 -6.55 -4.82
CA VAL A 88 -10.78 -7.00 -3.97
C VAL A 88 -11.24 -8.36 -4.46
N LEU A 89 -11.18 -9.35 -3.57
CA LEU A 89 -11.67 -10.70 -3.84
C LEU A 89 -13.00 -10.90 -3.11
N LEU A 90 -14.06 -11.18 -3.85
CA LEU A 90 -15.34 -11.63 -3.31
C LEU A 90 -15.42 -13.13 -3.51
N ALA A 91 -15.77 -13.88 -2.46
CA ALA A 91 -15.89 -15.33 -2.52
C ALA A 91 -17.06 -15.81 -1.65
N ARG A 92 -17.66 -16.95 -2.01
CA ARG A 92 -18.71 -17.60 -1.22
C ARG A 92 -18.14 -18.71 -0.36
N ARG A 93 -18.62 -18.84 0.87
CA ARG A 93 -18.31 -20.00 1.72
C ARG A 93 -19.34 -21.12 1.44
N PRO A 94 -18.93 -22.36 1.14
CA PRO A 94 -19.87 -23.47 1.03
C PRO A 94 -20.63 -23.66 2.35
N GLY A 95 -21.95 -23.64 2.30
CA GLY A 95 -22.84 -23.80 3.48
C GLY A 95 -23.23 -22.51 4.21
N GLY A 96 -22.88 -21.33 3.71
CA GLY A 96 -23.42 -20.05 4.19
C GLY A 96 -24.84 -19.80 3.65
N ALA A 97 -25.75 -19.32 4.51
CA ALA A 97 -27.19 -19.24 4.28
C ALA A 97 -27.63 -18.41 3.06
N GLN A 98 -28.85 -18.73 2.60
CA GLN A 98 -29.66 -18.12 1.53
C GLN A 98 -29.86 -16.61 1.70
#